data_AF-A0A7X8UIF4-F1
#
_entry.id   AF-A0A7X8UIF4-F1
#
_cell.length_a   1.000
_cell.length_b   1.000
_cell.length_c   1.000
_cell.angle_alpha   90.00
_cell.angle_beta   90.00
_cell.angle_gamma   90.00
#
_symmetry.space_group_name_H-M   'P 1'
#
loop_
_entity.id
_entity.type
_entity.pdbx_description
1 polymer ?
#
loop_
_entity_poly.entity_id
_entity_poly.type
_entity_poly.pdbx_seq_one_letter_code
_entity_poly.pdbx_strand_id
1 'polypeptide(L)'
;MRRVARHCLVIVLVAAWVGVDHYPDPRPFFNSLVRLRNPPVDAVVAAPMAASLPDEYRIVEEHVKTYVAWKPAWTVYGLPWYFPTVEEVIADQAGDCQAQTVLMASILEAKGLPYTLRYSFDHVWVDYPGKEVTAFEDPATSFVSDEGEGWLASLPEKFPLGTIVKQRVAYHWTPMPFVQKLLIVLGVTVIVGYGERRFVGRLRRLALREHPVWTRSRPARRETG
;
A
#
# COMPACT_ATOMS: atom_id res chain seq x y z
N MET A 1 -16.91 22.11 18.43
CA MET A 1 -17.47 20.75 18.20
C MET A 1 -18.02 20.54 16.78
N ARG A 2 -19.08 21.23 16.33
CA ARG A 2 -19.70 20.97 14.99
C ARG A 2 -18.76 21.05 13.78
N ARG A 3 -17.74 21.90 13.83
CA ARG A 3 -16.75 22.06 12.75
C ARG A 3 -15.73 20.91 12.71
N VAL A 4 -15.23 20.49 13.88
CA VAL A 4 -14.30 19.35 14.00
C VAL A 4 -14.99 18.06 13.55
N ALA A 5 -16.22 17.81 14.02
CA ALA A 5 -17.00 16.65 13.61
C ALA A 5 -17.21 16.59 12.08
N ARG A 6 -17.43 17.74 11.42
CA ARG A 6 -17.52 17.80 9.96
C ARG A 6 -16.20 17.45 9.27
N HIS A 7 -15.07 17.97 9.76
CA HIS A 7 -13.77 17.64 9.20
C HIS A 7 -13.47 16.14 9.35
N CYS A 8 -13.74 15.56 10.52
CA CYS A 8 -13.63 14.12 10.73
C CYS A 8 -14.53 13.34 9.76
N LEU A 9 -15.78 13.76 9.56
CA LEU A 9 -16.69 13.13 8.62
C LEU A 9 -16.16 13.20 7.17
N VAL A 10 -15.64 14.34 6.73
CA VAL A 10 -15.05 14.49 5.39
C VAL A 10 -13.85 13.55 5.22
N ILE A 11 -12.98 13.44 6.23
CA ILE A 11 -11.83 12.51 6.20
C ILE A 11 -12.31 11.06 6.10
N VAL A 12 -13.30 10.66 6.89
CA VAL A 12 -13.88 9.31 6.86
C VAL A 12 -14.51 9.03 5.49
N LEU A 13 -15.23 9.99 4.91
CA LEU A 13 -15.84 9.83 3.58
C LEU A 13 -14.79 9.73 2.47
N VAL A 14 -13.70 10.51 2.55
CA VAL A 14 -12.58 10.39 1.61
C VAL A 14 -11.92 9.02 1.74
N ALA A 15 -11.65 8.57 2.96
CA ALA A 15 -11.06 7.25 3.19
C ALA A 15 -11.98 6.12 2.69
N ALA A 16 -13.29 6.21 2.95
CA ALA A 16 -14.26 5.26 2.45
C ALA A 16 -14.35 5.26 0.92
N TRP A 17 -14.33 6.45 0.29
CA TRP A 17 -14.33 6.58 -1.17
C TRP A 17 -13.10 5.93 -1.80
N VAL A 18 -11.91 6.25 -1.27
CA VAL A 18 -10.65 5.64 -1.72
C VAL A 18 -10.71 4.12 -1.51
N GLY A 19 -11.22 3.66 -0.37
CA GLY A 19 -11.40 2.23 -0.09
C GLY A 19 -12.27 1.53 -1.13
N VAL A 20 -13.44 2.09 -1.45
CA VAL A 20 -14.38 1.52 -2.44
C VAL A 20 -13.82 1.59 -3.86
N ASP A 21 -13.10 2.65 -4.22
CA ASP A 21 -12.47 2.78 -5.54
C ASP A 21 -11.39 1.71 -5.76
N HIS A 22 -10.57 1.44 -4.74
CA HIS A 22 -9.47 0.49 -4.82
C HIS A 22 -9.89 -0.96 -4.57
N TYR A 23 -10.90 -1.16 -3.71
CA TYR A 23 -11.42 -2.45 -3.32
C TYR A 23 -12.96 -2.41 -3.36
N PRO A 24 -13.56 -2.42 -4.56
CA PRO A 24 -15.02 -2.53 -4.69
C PRO A 24 -15.55 -3.78 -3.96
N ASP A 25 -14.76 -4.87 -4.03
CA ASP A 25 -14.86 -6.01 -3.14
C ASP A 25 -13.75 -5.90 -2.07
N PRO A 26 -14.09 -5.77 -0.78
CA PRO A 26 -13.10 -5.64 0.29
C PRO A 26 -12.48 -6.98 0.71
N ARG A 27 -12.99 -8.13 0.26
CA ARG A 27 -12.49 -9.46 0.68
C ARG A 27 -11.00 -9.66 0.37
N PRO A 28 -10.47 -9.31 -0.82
CA PRO A 28 -9.05 -9.47 -1.11
C PRO A 28 -8.13 -8.69 -0.17
N PHE A 29 -8.57 -7.50 0.28
CA PHE A 29 -7.83 -6.70 1.24
C PHE A 29 -7.72 -7.42 2.60
N PHE A 30 -8.84 -7.88 3.15
CA PHE A 30 -8.85 -8.59 4.42
C PHE A 30 -8.14 -9.94 4.34
N ASN A 31 -8.32 -10.68 3.25
CA ASN A 31 -7.58 -11.92 3.00
C ASN A 31 -6.08 -11.66 2.97
N SER A 32 -5.65 -10.59 2.32
CA SER A 32 -4.23 -10.22 2.26
C SER A 32 -3.69 -9.81 3.63
N LEU A 33 -4.49 -9.16 4.49
CA LEU A 33 -4.09 -8.89 5.88
C LEU A 33 -3.96 -10.17 6.72
N VAL A 34 -4.88 -11.13 6.55
CA VAL A 34 -4.79 -12.43 7.22
C VAL A 34 -3.56 -13.19 6.76
N ARG A 35 -3.29 -13.19 5.45
CA ARG A 35 -2.12 -13.83 4.83
C ARG A 35 -0.81 -13.13 5.18
N LEU A 36 -0.82 -11.82 5.38
CA LEU A 36 0.35 -11.10 5.87
C LEU A 36 0.73 -11.55 7.28
N ARG A 37 -0.28 -11.86 8.12
CA ARG A 37 -0.06 -12.35 9.49
C ARG A 37 0.27 -13.83 9.54
N ASN A 38 -0.38 -14.63 8.70
CA ASN A 38 -0.16 -16.07 8.55
C ASN A 38 0.17 -16.33 7.08
N PRO A 39 1.45 -16.20 6.69
CA PRO A 39 1.90 -16.34 5.31
C PRO A 39 1.42 -17.67 4.72
N PRO A 40 0.80 -17.65 3.53
CA PRO A 40 0.27 -18.85 2.90
C PRO A 40 1.40 -19.65 2.25
N VAL A 41 2.41 -20.03 3.05
CA VAL A 41 3.49 -20.92 2.66
C VAL A 41 2.90 -22.32 2.49
N ASP A 42 3.21 -22.95 1.35
CA ASP A 42 2.69 -24.27 1.02
C ASP A 42 3.79 -25.16 0.40
N ALA A 43 4.45 -25.92 1.26
CA ALA A 43 5.48 -26.88 0.88
C ALA A 43 4.97 -27.98 -0.06
N VAL A 44 3.68 -28.36 0.02
CA VAL A 44 3.11 -29.42 -0.81
C VAL A 44 2.97 -28.93 -2.25
N VAL A 45 2.44 -27.73 -2.43
CA VAL A 45 2.29 -27.09 -3.75
C VAL A 45 3.66 -26.79 -4.36
N ALA A 46 4.63 -26.36 -3.55
CA ALA A 46 5.98 -26.06 -4.02
C ALA A 46 6.86 -27.30 -4.24
N ALA A 47 6.48 -28.48 -3.74
CA ALA A 47 7.29 -29.70 -3.79
C ALA A 47 7.81 -30.08 -5.18
N PRO A 48 7.02 -30.00 -6.28
CA PRO A 48 7.51 -30.31 -7.62
C PRO A 48 8.65 -29.37 -8.07
N MET A 49 8.53 -28.08 -7.74
CA MET A 49 9.58 -27.09 -8.05
C MET A 49 10.81 -27.33 -7.17
N ALA A 50 10.59 -27.58 -5.87
CA ALA A 50 11.64 -27.88 -4.92
C ALA A 50 12.47 -29.11 -5.33
N ALA A 51 11.83 -30.18 -5.81
CA ALA A 51 12.50 -31.39 -6.27
C ALA A 51 13.41 -31.17 -7.50
N SER A 52 13.16 -30.12 -8.29
CA SER A 52 13.95 -29.78 -9.48
C SER A 52 15.19 -28.93 -9.21
N LEU A 53 15.31 -28.39 -7.99
CA LEU A 53 16.36 -27.44 -7.61
C LEU A 53 17.39 -28.09 -6.66
N PRO A 54 18.66 -27.67 -6.70
CA PRO A 54 19.63 -28.00 -5.66
C PRO A 54 19.23 -27.46 -4.28
N ASP A 55 19.77 -28.06 -3.22
CA ASP A 55 19.60 -27.59 -1.83
C ASP A 55 20.57 -26.45 -1.50
N GLU A 56 20.56 -25.41 -2.34
CA GLU A 56 21.40 -24.22 -2.22
C GLU A 56 20.52 -22.97 -2.24
N TYR A 57 20.52 -22.20 -1.14
CA TYR A 57 19.65 -21.03 -0.98
C TYR A 57 19.75 -20.02 -2.12
N ARG A 58 20.98 -19.71 -2.56
CA ARG A 58 21.23 -18.74 -3.63
C ARG A 58 20.62 -19.19 -4.96
N ILE A 59 20.69 -20.50 -5.26
CA ILE A 59 20.10 -21.06 -6.48
C ILE A 59 18.57 -21.00 -6.41
N VAL A 60 17.98 -21.31 -5.25
CA VAL A 60 16.53 -21.19 -5.03
C VAL A 60 16.08 -19.73 -5.20
N GLU A 61 16.79 -18.79 -4.59
CA GLU A 61 16.47 -17.36 -4.69
C GLU A 61 16.55 -16.85 -6.13
N GLU A 62 17.64 -17.17 -6.84
CA GLU A 62 17.85 -16.79 -8.24
C GLU A 62 16.78 -17.41 -9.15
N HIS A 63 16.41 -18.67 -8.89
CA HIS A 63 15.33 -19.33 -9.60
C HIS A 63 14.01 -18.61 -9.39
N VAL A 64 13.63 -18.30 -8.15
CA VAL A 64 12.36 -17.60 -7.84
C VAL A 64 12.32 -16.22 -8.49
N LYS A 65 13.42 -15.44 -8.40
CA LYS A 65 13.53 -14.12 -9.05
C LYS A 65 13.40 -14.19 -10.57
N THR A 66 13.84 -15.29 -11.18
CA THR A 66 13.72 -15.53 -12.62
C THR A 66 12.34 -16.05 -13.02
N TYR A 67 11.77 -16.94 -12.21
CA TYR A 67 10.48 -17.58 -12.45
C TYR A 67 9.31 -16.62 -12.24
N VAL A 68 9.36 -15.79 -11.19
CA VAL A 68 8.32 -14.82 -10.86
C VAL A 68 8.72 -13.44 -11.40
N ALA A 69 8.20 -13.10 -12.57
CA ALA A 69 8.46 -11.81 -13.20
C ALA A 69 8.02 -10.65 -12.30
N TRP A 70 8.93 -9.73 -12.00
CA TRP A 70 8.64 -8.60 -11.11
C TRP A 70 7.58 -7.69 -11.71
N LYS A 71 6.37 -7.69 -11.11
CA LYS A 71 5.24 -6.85 -11.52
C LYS A 71 4.45 -6.37 -10.29
N PRO A 72 4.02 -5.09 -10.24
CA PRO A 72 3.19 -4.59 -9.16
C PRO A 72 1.83 -5.30 -9.07
N ALA A 73 1.25 -5.37 -7.87
CA ALA A 73 -0.06 -5.98 -7.63
C ALA A 73 -1.18 -5.43 -8.54
N TRP A 74 -1.11 -4.14 -8.91
CA TRP A 74 -2.06 -3.54 -9.85
C TRP A 74 -2.07 -4.26 -11.21
N THR A 75 -0.90 -4.66 -11.68
CA THR A 75 -0.73 -5.28 -12.99
C THR A 75 -1.13 -6.74 -13.01
N VAL A 76 -0.89 -7.46 -11.90
CA VAL A 76 -1.15 -8.90 -11.81
C VAL A 76 -2.58 -9.16 -11.34
N TYR A 77 -2.99 -8.52 -10.24
CA TYR A 77 -4.23 -8.82 -9.53
C TYR A 77 -5.31 -7.74 -9.70
N GLY A 78 -4.99 -6.60 -10.33
CA GLY A 78 -5.91 -5.47 -10.46
C GLY A 78 -6.19 -4.74 -9.14
N LEU A 79 -5.33 -4.95 -8.13
CA LEU A 79 -5.48 -4.42 -6.78
C LEU A 79 -4.27 -3.56 -6.40
N PRO A 80 -4.41 -2.52 -5.57
CA PRO A 80 -3.25 -1.72 -5.17
C PRO A 80 -2.24 -2.49 -4.31
N TRP A 81 -2.71 -3.52 -3.61
CA TRP A 81 -1.91 -4.37 -2.76
C TRP A 81 -2.61 -5.72 -2.60
N TYR A 82 -1.87 -6.81 -2.70
CA TYR A 82 -2.39 -8.16 -2.54
C TYR A 82 -1.29 -9.08 -2.00
N PHE A 83 -1.68 -10.02 -1.13
CA PHE A 83 -0.80 -11.09 -0.66
C PHE A 83 -1.28 -12.41 -1.29
N PRO A 84 -0.59 -12.93 -2.32
CA PRO A 84 -1.04 -14.10 -3.06
C PRO A 84 -0.73 -15.41 -2.33
N THR A 85 -1.42 -16.47 -2.75
CA THR A 85 -1.10 -17.88 -2.43
C THR A 85 -0.03 -18.42 -3.36
N VAL A 86 0.60 -19.55 -3.01
CA VAL A 86 1.62 -20.19 -3.86
C VAL A 86 1.03 -20.60 -5.21
N GLU A 87 -0.19 -21.10 -5.24
CA GLU A 87 -0.90 -21.50 -6.46
C GLU A 87 -1.13 -20.31 -7.39
N GLU A 88 -1.55 -19.16 -6.85
CA GLU A 88 -1.69 -17.92 -7.62
C GLU A 88 -0.34 -17.48 -8.20
N VAL A 89 0.75 -17.53 -7.41
CA VAL A 89 2.09 -17.16 -7.89
C VAL A 89 2.58 -18.09 -9.01
N ILE A 90 2.34 -19.40 -8.88
CA ILE A 90 2.70 -20.39 -9.92
C ILE A 90 1.87 -20.19 -11.19
N ALA A 91 0.57 -19.89 -11.04
CA ALA A 91 -0.33 -19.67 -12.18
C ALA A 91 0.01 -18.37 -12.94
N ASP A 92 0.26 -17.28 -12.21
CA ASP A 92 0.50 -15.96 -12.80
C ASP A 92 1.95 -15.76 -13.25
N GLN A 93 2.89 -16.50 -12.66
CA GLN A 93 4.34 -16.38 -12.87
C GLN A 93 4.84 -14.93 -12.77
N ALA A 94 4.15 -14.11 -11.98
CA ALA A 94 4.43 -12.70 -11.84
C ALA A 94 3.94 -12.17 -10.49
N GLY A 95 4.62 -11.16 -9.97
CA GLY A 95 4.26 -10.52 -8.72
C GLY A 95 5.37 -9.66 -8.16
N ASP A 96 5.10 -9.05 -7.01
CA ASP A 96 6.04 -8.22 -6.26
C ASP A 96 6.72 -9.05 -5.16
N CYS A 97 7.26 -8.38 -4.14
CA CYS A 97 7.99 -9.05 -3.07
C CYS A 97 7.16 -10.08 -2.28
N GLN A 98 5.84 -9.89 -2.15
CA GLN A 98 4.97 -10.85 -1.48
C GLN A 98 4.94 -12.18 -2.24
N ALA A 99 4.84 -12.11 -3.58
CA ALA A 99 4.81 -13.28 -4.44
C ALA A 99 6.12 -14.06 -4.42
N GLN A 100 7.26 -13.35 -4.57
CA GLN A 100 8.58 -13.99 -4.52
C GLN A 100 8.86 -14.60 -3.14
N THR A 101 8.50 -13.90 -2.07
CA THR A 101 8.70 -14.38 -0.69
C THR A 101 7.92 -15.66 -0.43
N VAL A 102 6.61 -15.68 -0.72
CA VAL A 102 5.79 -16.85 -0.39
C VAL A 102 6.23 -18.09 -1.17
N LEU A 103 6.59 -17.93 -2.45
CA LEU A 103 7.09 -19.04 -3.26
C LEU A 103 8.45 -19.52 -2.74
N MET A 104 9.39 -18.60 -2.46
CA MET A 104 10.71 -18.96 -1.95
C MET A 104 10.62 -19.69 -0.62
N ALA A 105 9.85 -19.16 0.34
CA ALA A 105 9.63 -19.81 1.63
C ALA A 105 9.06 -21.23 1.47
N SER A 106 8.11 -21.40 0.56
CA SER A 106 7.47 -22.70 0.31
C SER A 106 8.43 -23.73 -0.28
N ILE A 107 9.34 -23.30 -1.17
CA ILE A 107 10.39 -24.16 -1.71
C ILE A 107 11.38 -24.57 -0.61
N LEU A 108 11.81 -23.62 0.23
CA LEU A 108 12.75 -23.92 1.32
C LEU A 108 12.11 -24.85 2.36
N GLU A 109 10.84 -24.64 2.70
CA GLU A 109 10.08 -25.51 3.60
C GLU A 109 9.95 -26.93 3.02
N ALA A 110 9.63 -27.06 1.73
CA ALA A 110 9.58 -28.36 1.05
C ALA A 110 10.93 -29.10 1.04
N LYS A 111 12.04 -28.36 1.10
CA LYS A 111 13.41 -28.90 1.20
C LYS A 111 13.87 -29.17 2.64
N GLY A 112 13.09 -28.74 3.64
CA GLY A 112 13.53 -28.79 5.05
C GLY A 112 14.70 -27.85 5.35
N LEU A 113 14.90 -26.81 4.54
CA LEU A 113 15.94 -25.81 4.74
C LEU A 113 15.43 -24.71 5.69
N PRO A 114 16.17 -24.36 6.75
CA PRO A 114 15.74 -23.32 7.68
C PRO A 114 15.71 -21.93 7.03
N TYR A 115 14.65 -21.16 7.33
CA TYR A 115 14.50 -19.78 6.90
C TYR A 115 13.71 -18.97 7.93
N THR A 116 13.77 -17.65 7.81
CA THR A 116 12.96 -16.72 8.60
C THR A 116 12.27 -15.73 7.68
N LEU A 117 10.97 -15.51 7.87
CA LEU A 117 10.27 -14.43 7.19
C LEU A 117 10.51 -13.10 7.92
N ARG A 118 10.89 -12.08 7.15
CA ARG A 118 11.17 -10.73 7.64
C ARG A 118 10.24 -9.73 6.96
N TYR A 119 9.80 -8.71 7.71
CA TYR A 119 8.88 -7.68 7.22
C TYR A 119 9.35 -6.27 7.57
N SER A 120 9.29 -5.37 6.59
CA SER A 120 9.47 -3.93 6.73
C SER A 120 8.23 -3.16 6.24
N PHE A 121 8.25 -1.83 6.35
CA PHE A 121 7.07 -0.97 6.07
C PHE A 121 6.64 -0.96 4.61
N ASP A 122 7.49 -1.50 3.76
CA ASP A 122 7.42 -1.47 2.31
C ASP A 122 7.88 -2.78 1.66
N HIS A 123 8.31 -3.78 2.44
CA HIS A 123 8.93 -4.99 1.91
C HIS A 123 8.67 -6.23 2.78
N VAL A 124 8.69 -7.39 2.15
CA VAL A 124 8.72 -8.71 2.80
C VAL A 124 9.76 -9.55 2.07
N TRP A 125 10.57 -10.30 2.82
CA TRP A 125 11.60 -11.16 2.23
C TRP A 125 11.86 -12.40 3.08
N VAL A 126 12.54 -13.36 2.47
CA VAL A 126 13.05 -14.58 3.11
C VAL A 126 14.50 -14.36 3.51
N ASP A 127 14.80 -14.55 4.78
CA ASP A 127 16.14 -14.54 5.36
C ASP A 127 16.62 -15.99 5.59
N TYR A 128 17.90 -16.26 5.40
CA TYR A 128 18.47 -17.60 5.48
C TYR A 128 19.98 -17.55 5.80
N PRO A 129 20.58 -18.65 6.31
CA PRO A 129 21.99 -18.67 6.69
C PRO A 129 22.94 -18.26 5.55
N GLY A 130 23.75 -17.24 5.79
CA GLY A 130 24.73 -16.73 4.82
C GLY A 130 24.15 -15.80 3.75
N LYS A 131 22.91 -15.31 3.91
CA LYS A 131 22.35 -14.31 3.01
C LYS A 131 23.16 -13.01 3.04
N GLU A 132 23.47 -12.46 1.86
CA GLU A 132 24.09 -11.15 1.75
C GLU A 132 23.06 -10.07 2.11
N VAL A 133 23.43 -9.19 3.03
CA VAL A 133 22.57 -8.07 3.44
C VAL A 133 22.57 -7.03 2.32
N THR A 134 21.40 -6.79 1.73
CA THR A 134 21.20 -5.71 0.77
C THR A 134 20.43 -4.56 1.42
N ALA A 135 20.54 -3.35 0.88
CA ALA A 135 19.87 -2.16 1.43
C ALA A 135 18.32 -2.28 1.47
N PHE A 136 17.73 -3.21 0.72
CA PHE A 136 16.29 -3.49 0.69
C PHE A 136 15.87 -4.66 1.60
N GLU A 137 16.81 -5.54 1.94
CA GLU A 137 16.61 -6.74 2.74
C GLU A 137 17.57 -6.71 3.94
N ASP A 138 17.62 -5.54 4.60
CA ASP A 138 18.44 -5.33 5.78
C ASP A 138 17.64 -5.69 7.04
N PRO A 139 18.06 -6.72 7.80
CA PRO A 139 17.43 -7.08 9.07
C PRO A 139 17.27 -5.90 10.04
N ALA A 140 18.16 -4.90 10.00
CA ALA A 140 18.08 -3.69 10.84
C ALA A 140 16.93 -2.73 10.46
N THR A 141 16.32 -2.93 9.29
CA THR A 141 15.13 -2.20 8.84
C THR A 141 13.82 -2.99 9.04
N SER A 142 13.94 -4.24 9.50
CA SER A 142 12.80 -5.10 9.81
C SER A 142 12.12 -4.64 11.11
N PHE A 143 10.79 -4.66 11.13
CA PHE A 143 10.00 -4.54 12.36
C PHE A 143 9.39 -5.87 12.80
N VAL A 144 9.56 -6.95 12.00
CA VAL A 144 9.07 -8.30 12.32
C VAL A 144 10.10 -9.35 11.95
N SER A 145 10.40 -10.21 12.92
CA SER A 145 10.85 -11.57 12.67
C SER A 145 9.73 -12.51 13.06
N ASP A 146 9.45 -13.54 12.26
CA ASP A 146 8.56 -14.63 12.68
C ASP A 146 9.27 -15.55 13.71
N GLU A 147 9.95 -14.94 14.69
CA GLU A 147 10.64 -15.60 15.81
C GLU A 147 9.73 -15.71 17.05
N GLY A 148 8.42 -15.46 16.88
CA GLY A 148 7.41 -15.69 17.92
C GLY A 148 7.16 -14.55 18.91
N GLU A 149 7.86 -13.41 18.80
CA GLU A 149 7.72 -12.28 19.75
C GLU A 149 6.63 -11.25 19.38
N GLY A 150 5.98 -11.41 18.22
CA GLY A 150 4.83 -10.61 17.79
C GLY A 150 5.16 -9.40 16.90
N TRP A 151 4.12 -8.81 16.31
CA TRP A 151 4.18 -7.80 15.23
C TRP A 151 4.89 -6.47 15.56
N LEU A 152 5.27 -6.24 16.81
CA LEU A 152 5.92 -5.02 17.29
C LEU A 152 7.17 -5.33 18.14
N ALA A 153 7.74 -6.53 17.99
CA ALA A 153 8.87 -6.98 18.80
C ALA A 153 10.12 -6.11 18.61
N SER A 154 10.33 -5.55 17.42
CA SER A 154 11.42 -4.62 17.13
C SER A 154 10.93 -3.35 16.43
N LEU A 155 11.36 -2.18 16.93
CA LEU A 155 11.26 -0.93 16.18
C LEU A 155 12.47 -0.81 15.26
N PRO A 156 12.30 -0.47 13.97
CA PRO A 156 13.43 -0.28 13.06
C PRO A 156 14.40 0.77 13.60
N GLU A 157 15.71 0.51 13.49
CA GLU A 157 16.73 1.47 13.91
C GLU A 157 16.81 2.68 12.97
N LYS A 158 16.32 2.54 11.72
CA LYS A 158 16.37 3.57 10.67
C LYS A 158 15.05 3.69 9.92
N PHE A 159 14.58 4.92 9.71
CA PHE A 159 13.37 5.25 8.95
C PHE A 159 13.70 6.13 7.72
N PRO A 160 14.04 5.54 6.56
CA PRO A 160 14.35 6.30 5.36
C PRO A 160 13.08 6.81 4.66
N LEU A 161 12.44 7.84 5.22
CA LEU A 161 11.14 8.38 4.75
C LEU A 161 11.11 8.72 3.24
N GLY A 162 12.20 9.27 2.70
CA GLY A 162 12.28 9.62 1.27
C GLY A 162 12.22 8.40 0.36
N THR A 163 12.91 7.32 0.74
CA THR A 163 12.92 6.05 0.00
C THR A 163 11.54 5.39 0.05
N ILE A 164 10.93 5.35 1.25
CA ILE A 164 9.58 4.82 1.47
C ILE A 164 8.54 5.53 0.59
N VAL A 165 8.58 6.87 0.53
CA VAL A 165 7.66 7.64 -0.31
C VAL A 165 7.88 7.32 -1.79
N LYS A 166 9.13 7.31 -2.25
CA LYS A 166 9.47 7.01 -3.65
C LYS A 166 8.98 5.62 -4.06
N GLN A 167 9.18 4.61 -3.22
CA GLN A 167 8.71 3.25 -3.46
C GLN A 167 7.18 3.16 -3.43
N ARG A 168 6.51 3.79 -2.46
CA ARG A 168 5.03 3.80 -2.42
C ARG A 168 4.45 4.41 -3.69
N VAL A 169 5.03 5.50 -4.18
CA VAL A 169 4.63 6.07 -5.47
C VAL A 169 4.90 5.08 -6.61
N ALA A 170 6.10 4.51 -6.69
CA ALA A 170 6.47 3.59 -7.76
C ALA A 170 5.61 2.31 -7.80
N TYR A 171 5.23 1.75 -6.65
CA TYR A 171 4.51 0.49 -6.55
C TYR A 171 2.98 0.64 -6.53
N HIS A 172 2.46 1.73 -5.97
CA HIS A 172 1.02 1.87 -5.75
C HIS A 172 0.38 2.96 -6.62
N TRP A 173 1.09 4.06 -6.89
CA TRP A 173 0.53 5.19 -7.65
C TRP A 173 0.86 5.12 -9.14
N THR A 174 2.12 4.87 -9.49
CA THR A 174 2.56 4.82 -10.90
C THR A 174 1.77 3.76 -11.70
N PRO A 175 1.69 2.49 -11.27
CA PRO A 175 1.00 1.44 -12.03
C PRO A 175 -0.53 1.48 -11.89
N MET A 176 -1.08 2.31 -11.00
CA MET A 176 -2.53 2.45 -10.85
C MET A 176 -3.16 2.88 -12.19
N PRO A 177 -4.23 2.21 -12.64
CA PRO A 177 -4.83 2.55 -13.92
C PRO A 177 -5.45 3.95 -13.88
N PHE A 178 -5.54 4.57 -15.06
CA PHE A 178 -5.94 5.97 -15.19
C PHE A 178 -7.35 6.23 -14.65
N VAL A 179 -8.26 5.26 -14.80
CA VAL A 179 -9.64 5.38 -14.34
C VAL A 179 -9.72 5.54 -12.82
N GLN A 180 -8.96 4.76 -12.05
CA GLN A 180 -8.90 4.84 -10.59
C GLN A 180 -8.31 6.20 -10.16
N LYS A 181 -7.23 6.66 -10.80
CA LYS A 181 -6.69 8.01 -10.55
C LYS A 181 -7.76 9.09 -10.74
N LEU A 182 -8.52 8.99 -11.83
CA LEU A 182 -9.60 9.94 -12.14
C LEU A 182 -10.73 9.87 -11.10
N LEU A 183 -11.17 8.67 -10.72
CA LEU A 183 -12.22 8.46 -9.73
C LEU A 183 -11.82 8.98 -8.34
N ILE A 184 -10.58 8.76 -7.90
CA ILE A 184 -10.04 9.35 -6.67
C ILE A 184 -10.12 10.87 -6.75
N VAL A 185 -9.58 11.48 -7.80
CA VAL A 185 -9.55 12.94 -7.94
C VAL A 185 -10.96 13.53 -7.95
N LEU A 186 -11.87 12.95 -8.74
CA LEU A 186 -13.24 13.43 -8.85
C LEU A 186 -14.01 13.24 -7.54
N GLY A 187 -13.97 12.05 -6.93
CA GLY A 187 -14.68 11.78 -5.69
C GLY A 187 -14.17 12.59 -4.52
N VAL A 188 -12.85 12.73 -4.36
CA VAL A 188 -12.26 13.62 -3.34
C VAL A 188 -12.69 15.06 -3.57
N THR A 189 -12.68 15.55 -4.82
CA THR A 189 -13.12 16.91 -5.15
C THR A 189 -14.59 17.13 -4.77
N VAL A 190 -15.46 16.16 -5.05
CA VAL A 190 -16.89 16.23 -4.69
C VAL A 190 -17.07 16.21 -3.17
N ILE A 191 -16.43 15.28 -2.46
CA ILE A 191 -16.56 15.11 -1.01
C ILE A 191 -16.05 16.34 -0.27
N VAL A 192 -14.85 16.83 -0.63
CA VAL A 192 -14.26 18.03 -0.03
C VAL A 192 -15.05 19.27 -0.45
N GLY A 193 -15.39 19.42 -1.72
CA GLY A 193 -16.14 20.57 -2.22
C GLY A 193 -17.51 20.71 -1.55
N TYR A 194 -18.24 19.61 -1.39
CA TYR A 194 -19.54 19.60 -0.73
C TYR A 194 -19.43 19.72 0.79
N GLY A 195 -18.53 18.95 1.42
CA GLY A 195 -18.31 18.93 2.87
C GLY A 195 -17.75 20.24 3.41
N GLU A 196 -16.87 20.88 2.65
CA GLU A 196 -16.20 22.13 3.00
C GLU A 196 -16.70 23.35 2.23
N ARG A 197 -17.88 23.28 1.60
CA ARG A 197 -18.51 24.39 0.84
C ARG A 197 -18.45 25.76 1.51
N ARG A 198 -18.57 25.83 2.84
CA ARG A 198 -18.46 27.09 3.63
C ARG A 198 -17.03 27.57 3.86
N PHE A 199 -16.04 26.68 3.85
CA PHE A 199 -14.62 27.02 3.93
C PHE A 199 -14.08 27.38 2.53
N VAL A 200 -14.40 26.57 1.51
CA VAL A 200 -14.10 26.87 0.09
C VAL A 200 -14.72 28.21 -0.32
N GLY A 201 -15.98 28.48 0.04
CA GLY A 201 -16.60 29.78 -0.22
C GLY A 201 -15.99 30.96 0.54
N ARG A 202 -15.26 30.72 1.64
CA ARG A 202 -14.49 31.79 2.33
C ARG A 202 -13.13 32.01 1.70
N LEU A 203 -12.42 30.95 1.34
CA LEU A 203 -11.16 31.03 0.59
C LEU A 203 -11.35 31.66 -0.79
N ARG A 204 -12.43 31.31 -1.52
CA ARG A 204 -12.79 31.94 -2.79
C ARG A 204 -13.01 33.45 -2.64
N ARG A 205 -13.75 33.88 -1.60
CA ARG A 205 -13.98 35.31 -1.33
C ARG A 205 -12.70 36.07 -0.97
N LEU A 206 -11.79 35.42 -0.25
CA LEU A 206 -10.46 35.96 0.06
C LEU A 206 -9.56 36.04 -1.19
N ALA A 207 -9.55 34.99 -2.02
CA ALA A 207 -8.75 34.92 -3.24
C ALA A 207 -9.24 35.90 -4.32
N LEU A 208 -10.54 36.10 -4.44
CA LEU A 208 -11.15 37.04 -5.38
C LEU A 208 -11.20 38.49 -4.86
N ARG A 209 -10.69 38.77 -3.65
CA ARG A 209 -10.76 40.10 -2.99
C ARG A 209 -12.17 40.72 -3.05
N GLU A 210 -13.20 39.90 -2.91
CA GLU A 210 -14.58 40.40 -2.90
C GLU A 210 -14.81 41.14 -1.57
N HIS A 211 -14.76 42.48 -1.60
CA HIS A 211 -15.16 43.30 -0.46
C HIS A 211 -16.67 43.11 -0.21
N PRO A 212 -17.10 42.93 1.06
CA PRO A 212 -18.52 42.85 1.38
C PRO A 212 -19.23 44.13 0.89
N VAL A 213 -20.35 43.96 0.18
CA VAL A 213 -21.16 45.03 -0.46
C VAL A 213 -21.64 46.12 0.53
N TRP A 214 -21.47 45.91 1.84
CA TRP A 214 -21.76 46.88 2.89
C TRP A 214 -20.84 48.12 2.92
N THR A 215 -19.77 48.19 2.11
CA THR A 215 -18.96 49.41 1.98
C THR A 215 -19.49 50.42 0.95
N ARG A 216 -20.63 50.16 0.29
CA ARG A 216 -21.31 51.23 -0.46
C ARG A 216 -21.96 52.21 0.50
N SER A 217 -21.32 53.36 0.66
CA SER A 217 -21.90 54.57 1.26
C SER A 217 -23.31 54.77 0.71
N ARG A 218 -24.31 54.85 1.61
CA ARG A 218 -25.68 55.23 1.23
C ARG A 218 -25.61 56.55 0.43
N PRO A 219 -26.24 56.65 -0.75
CA PRO A 219 -26.33 57.94 -1.42
C PRO A 219 -27.06 58.92 -0.52
N ALA A 220 -26.51 60.13 -0.38
CA ALA A 220 -27.08 61.19 0.42
C ALA A 220 -28.55 61.41 0.00
N ARG A 221 -29.44 61.33 0.98
CA ARG A 221 -30.85 61.66 0.83
C ARG A 221 -30.91 63.12 0.35
N ARG A 222 -31.38 63.36 -0.88
CA ARG A 222 -31.74 64.71 -1.32
C ARG A 222 -32.86 65.19 -0.40
N GLU A 223 -32.57 66.19 0.42
CA GLU A 223 -33.59 67.00 1.05
C GLU A 223 -34.20 67.87 -0.04
N THR A 224 -35.44 67.58 -0.42
CA THR A 224 -36.30 68.49 -1.19
C THR A 224 -37.02 69.36 -0.17
N GLY A 225 -36.54 70.59 -0.01
CA GLY A 225 -37.34 71.73 0.45
C GLY A 225 -37.77 72.55 -0.75
#